data_AF-A0A1C6CPR2-F1
#
_entry.id   AF-A0A1C6CPR2-F1
#
_cell.length_a   1.000
_cell.length_b   1.000
_cell.length_c   1.000
_cell.angle_alpha   90.00
_cell.angle_beta   90.00
_cell.angle_gamma   90.00
#
_symmetry.space_group_name_H-M   'P 1'
#
loop_
_entity.id
_entity.type
_entity.pdbx_description
1 polymer ?
#
loop_
_entity_poly.entity_id
_entity_poly.type
_entity_poly.pdbx_seq_one_letter_code
_entity_poly.pdbx_strand_id
1 'polypeptide(L)'
;MKRLLKFFSALKRLYVTSAPAGAAVPYVLGLIFVFFYFVDHTHPDEAYLICGAVMFLAGLFIQIGFSVNRGINGTPADYLSDYDKDVIGTAFMYGEKKRMFYSALELLLAENNYNDALDIFRDLKGKSLTDSEQGVLGFYTSICYSRMGYSTNAAHCAVIAAEKEIHLPESLLMAARNFSLSASYGSAAEYYEKLVPIAESKGIFPFIYNEIGRMFLSANLPEKSRYYFEKSIEYGLDPITSQGGLALASLLEGKEDEACERYRLALIARIGDMEGFKSYCAQICTAGGYPENFFEEHLRERYGKADSHING
;
A
#
# COMPACT_ATOMS: atom_id res chain seq x y z
N MET A 1 24.04 40.94 -17.39
CA MET A 1 23.74 39.57 -17.87
C MET A 1 23.96 38.45 -16.83
N LYS A 2 25.17 38.19 -16.30
CA LYS A 2 25.42 37.06 -15.37
C LYS A 2 24.60 37.07 -14.06
N ARG A 3 24.28 38.24 -13.50
CA ARG A 3 23.40 38.37 -12.32
C ARG A 3 21.93 38.11 -12.64
N LEU A 4 21.48 38.52 -13.83
CA LEU A 4 20.12 38.28 -14.34
C LEU A 4 19.87 36.78 -14.54
N LEU A 5 20.83 36.06 -15.12
CA LEU A 5 20.76 34.61 -15.33
C LEU A 5 20.71 33.80 -14.01
N LYS A 6 21.39 34.27 -12.96
CA LYS A 6 21.29 33.68 -11.62
C LYS A 6 19.94 33.94 -10.94
N PHE A 7 19.36 35.12 -11.18
CA PHE A 7 18.02 35.45 -10.69
C PHE A 7 16.95 34.58 -11.36
N PHE A 8 16.98 34.45 -12.69
CA PHE A 8 16.04 33.58 -13.42
C PHE A 8 16.20 32.09 -13.09
N SER A 9 17.41 31.61 -12.81
CA SER A 9 17.61 30.21 -12.41
C SER A 9 17.14 29.91 -10.98
N ALA A 10 17.25 30.87 -10.06
CA ALA A 10 16.67 30.78 -8.72
C ALA A 10 15.13 30.83 -8.78
N LEU A 11 14.58 31.70 -9.63
CA LEU A 11 13.14 31.84 -9.82
C LEU A 11 12.51 30.60 -10.48
N LYS A 12 13.21 29.97 -11.43
CA LYS A 12 12.80 28.69 -12.03
C LYS A 12 12.77 27.55 -11.00
N ARG A 13 13.68 27.52 -10.03
CA ARG A 13 13.66 26.53 -8.94
C ARG A 13 12.48 26.74 -7.99
N LEU A 14 12.13 28.00 -7.71
CA LEU A 14 10.96 28.35 -6.90
C LEU A 14 9.63 27.95 -7.60
N TYR A 15 9.58 28.13 -8.93
CA TYR A 15 8.44 27.81 -9.78
C TYR A 15 8.13 26.31 -9.86
N VAL A 16 9.17 25.47 -9.97
CA VAL A 16 9.03 24.01 -10.15
C VAL A 16 8.61 23.30 -8.86
N THR A 17 8.69 23.96 -7.71
CA THR A 17 8.52 23.30 -6.40
C THR A 17 7.23 23.65 -5.65
N SER A 18 6.36 24.56 -6.13
CA SER A 18 5.28 25.05 -5.25
C SER A 18 3.97 25.61 -5.84
N ALA A 19 3.76 25.69 -7.17
CA ALA A 19 2.57 26.40 -7.69
C ALA A 19 1.60 25.52 -8.51
N PRO A 20 0.31 25.41 -8.12
CA PRO A 20 -0.74 25.00 -9.05
C PRO A 20 -0.92 26.08 -10.13
N ALA A 21 -1.30 25.67 -11.34
CA ALA A 21 -1.27 26.47 -12.57
C ALA A 21 -1.96 27.86 -12.49
N GLY A 22 -2.92 28.05 -11.58
CA GLY A 22 -3.61 29.33 -11.37
C GLY A 22 -2.78 30.44 -10.70
N ALA A 23 -1.78 30.09 -9.88
CA ALA A 23 -0.93 31.06 -9.18
C ALA A 23 0.29 31.54 -10.01
N ALA A 24 0.54 30.90 -11.15
CA ALA A 24 1.64 31.25 -12.06
C ALA A 24 1.37 32.56 -12.83
N VAL A 25 0.10 32.85 -13.11
CA VAL A 25 -0.30 33.95 -14.01
C VAL A 25 0.07 35.33 -13.46
N PRO A 26 -0.21 35.70 -12.18
CA PRO A 26 0.16 37.01 -11.66
C PRO A 26 1.67 37.21 -11.57
N TYR A 27 2.42 36.15 -11.27
CA TYR A 27 3.88 36.18 -11.18
C TYR A 27 4.54 36.39 -12.54
N VAL A 28 4.07 35.68 -13.56
CA VAL A 28 4.54 35.82 -14.94
C VAL A 28 4.16 37.20 -15.48
N LEU A 29 2.94 37.68 -15.23
CA LEU A 29 2.53 39.03 -15.62
C LEU A 29 3.34 40.12 -14.91
N GLY A 30 3.62 39.98 -13.61
CA GLY A 30 4.47 40.90 -12.86
C GLY A 30 5.91 40.93 -13.37
N LEU A 31 6.49 39.78 -13.71
CA LEU A 31 7.84 39.68 -14.29
C LEU A 31 7.91 40.22 -15.71
N ILE A 32 6.88 40.00 -16.53
CA ILE A 32 6.74 40.59 -17.87
C ILE A 32 6.68 42.12 -17.74
N PHE A 33 5.93 42.64 -16.77
CA PHE A 33 5.81 44.08 -16.54
C PHE A 33 7.13 44.72 -16.09
N VAL A 34 7.84 44.08 -15.15
CA VAL A 34 9.19 44.51 -14.72
C VAL A 34 10.20 44.41 -15.86
N PHE A 35 10.09 43.39 -16.72
CA PHE A 35 10.94 43.25 -17.91
C PHE A 35 10.71 44.40 -18.90
N PHE A 36 9.46 44.78 -19.19
CA PHE A 36 9.14 45.93 -20.03
C PHE A 36 9.64 47.25 -19.40
N TYR A 37 9.53 47.42 -18.08
CA TYR A 37 10.08 48.57 -17.36
C TYR A 37 11.61 48.72 -17.51
N PHE A 38 12.36 47.61 -17.52
CA PHE A 38 13.81 47.66 -17.71
C PHE A 38 14.23 47.80 -19.18
N VAL A 39 13.41 47.36 -20.14
CA VAL A 39 13.69 47.48 -21.58
C VAL A 39 13.38 48.88 -22.10
N ASP A 40 12.36 49.54 -21.57
CA ASP A 40 11.91 50.87 -22.01
C ASP A 40 12.57 52.00 -21.19
N HIS A 41 13.89 52.14 -21.35
CA HIS A 41 14.71 53.19 -20.74
C HIS A 41 14.49 54.56 -21.39
N THR A 42 13.24 55.01 -21.54
CA THR A 42 12.97 56.37 -22.04
C THR A 42 12.26 57.31 -21.07
N HIS A 43 11.17 56.97 -20.36
CA HIS A 43 10.63 57.82 -19.27
C HIS A 43 9.79 57.01 -18.27
N PRO A 44 10.16 56.90 -16.98
CA PRO A 44 9.38 56.14 -16.01
C PRO A 44 8.29 57.02 -15.40
N ASP A 45 7.03 56.84 -15.80
CA ASP A 45 5.92 57.30 -14.96
C ASP A 45 5.91 56.43 -13.70
N GLU A 46 6.10 57.04 -12.52
CA GLU A 46 6.13 56.37 -11.21
C GLU A 46 4.92 55.42 -11.00
N ALA A 47 3.80 55.70 -11.67
CA ALA A 47 2.60 54.88 -11.71
C ALA A 47 2.85 53.43 -12.16
N TYR A 48 3.73 53.18 -13.15
CA TYR A 48 3.99 51.82 -13.66
C TYR A 48 4.76 50.96 -12.65
N LEU A 49 5.72 51.57 -11.94
CA LEU A 49 6.47 50.91 -10.88
C LEU A 49 5.54 50.53 -9.70
N ILE A 50 4.64 51.44 -9.33
CA ILE A 50 3.65 51.23 -8.28
C ILE A 50 2.70 50.10 -8.68
N CYS A 51 2.17 50.09 -9.90
CA CYS A 51 1.30 49.03 -10.41
C CYS A 51 1.98 47.65 -10.40
N GLY A 52 3.24 47.57 -10.84
CA GLY A 52 4.01 46.32 -10.81
C GLY A 52 4.24 45.79 -9.39
N ALA A 53 4.59 46.68 -8.45
CA ALA A 53 4.79 46.33 -7.05
C ALA A 53 3.48 45.86 -6.38
N VAL A 54 2.36 46.51 -6.69
CA VAL A 54 1.03 46.11 -6.17
C VAL A 54 0.62 44.74 -6.68
N MET A 55 0.83 44.43 -7.97
CA MET A 55 0.51 43.10 -8.51
C MET A 55 1.40 42.00 -7.90
N PHE A 56 2.69 42.27 -7.68
CA PHE A 56 3.59 41.32 -7.01
C PHE A 56 3.18 41.07 -5.57
N LEU A 57 2.90 42.13 -4.80
CA LEU A 57 2.43 42.02 -3.41
C LEU A 57 1.08 41.30 -3.34
N ALA A 58 0.14 41.59 -4.22
CA ALA A 58 -1.14 40.88 -4.30
C ALA A 58 -0.95 39.39 -4.59
N GLY A 59 -0.05 39.02 -5.50
CA GLY A 59 0.32 37.63 -5.76
C GLY A 59 0.93 36.93 -4.54
N LEU A 60 1.81 37.63 -3.81
CA LEU A 60 2.40 37.14 -2.56
C LEU A 60 1.33 36.94 -1.48
N PHE A 61 0.40 37.89 -1.31
CA PHE A 61 -0.70 37.78 -0.36
C PHE A 61 -1.66 36.65 -0.71
N ILE A 62 -1.95 36.40 -2.00
CA ILE A 62 -2.76 35.26 -2.43
C ILE A 62 -2.03 33.94 -2.13
N GLN A 63 -0.72 33.85 -2.37
CA GLN A 63 0.04 32.64 -2.03
C GLN A 63 0.15 32.40 -0.53
N ILE A 64 0.41 33.45 0.26
CA ILE A 64 0.41 33.37 1.72
C ILE A 64 -0.98 32.98 2.20
N GLY A 65 -2.03 33.62 1.68
CA GLY A 65 -3.42 33.28 1.99
C GLY A 65 -3.76 31.82 1.65
N PHE A 66 -3.31 31.31 0.52
CA PHE A 66 -3.53 29.92 0.11
C PHE A 66 -2.72 28.93 0.97
N SER A 67 -1.47 29.26 1.30
CA SER A 67 -0.59 28.45 2.15
C SER A 67 -1.09 28.43 3.59
N VAL A 68 -1.53 29.57 4.11
CA VAL A 68 -2.16 29.72 5.42
C VAL A 68 -3.51 29.01 5.44
N ASN A 69 -4.32 29.12 4.38
CA ASN A 69 -5.58 28.38 4.27
C ASN A 69 -5.36 26.87 4.24
N ARG A 70 -4.38 26.36 3.49
CA ARG A 70 -3.95 24.95 3.55
C ARG A 70 -3.49 24.55 4.96
N GLY A 71 -2.68 25.40 5.59
CA GLY A 71 -2.17 25.19 6.95
C GLY A 71 -3.20 25.38 8.07
N ILE A 72 -4.37 25.98 7.81
CA ILE A 72 -5.45 26.18 8.79
C ILE A 72 -6.56 25.16 8.57
N ASN A 73 -6.99 24.94 7.33
CA ASN A 73 -8.18 24.15 7.02
C ASN A 73 -7.89 22.71 6.53
N GLY A 74 -6.63 22.41 6.21
CA GLY A 74 -6.24 21.23 5.43
C GLY A 74 -6.67 21.37 3.97
N THR A 75 -5.97 20.74 3.05
CA THR A 75 -6.45 20.55 1.68
C THR A 75 -7.72 19.67 1.70
N PRO A 76 -8.80 20.05 1.00
CA PRO A 76 -9.85 19.10 0.67
C PRO A 76 -9.25 18.05 -0.27
N ALA A 77 -8.89 16.89 0.29
CA ALA A 77 -9.19 15.54 -0.16
C ALA A 77 -9.22 15.18 -1.68
N ASP A 78 -8.52 15.88 -2.59
CA ASP A 78 -8.47 15.47 -4.00
C ASP A 78 -7.77 14.11 -4.20
N TYR A 79 -6.92 13.72 -3.26
CA TYR A 79 -6.20 12.44 -3.27
C TYR A 79 -6.92 11.32 -2.50
N LEU A 80 -8.05 11.59 -1.82
CA LEU A 80 -8.77 10.57 -1.07
C LEU A 80 -9.73 9.80 -1.96
N SER A 81 -9.61 8.48 -1.94
CA SER A 81 -10.63 7.61 -2.51
C SER A 81 -11.93 7.70 -1.71
N ASP A 82 -13.04 7.27 -2.29
CA ASP A 82 -14.30 7.16 -1.54
C ASP A 82 -14.19 6.15 -0.39
N TYR A 83 -13.40 5.10 -0.58
CA TYR A 83 -13.04 4.17 0.49
C TYR A 83 -12.34 4.87 1.66
N ASP A 84 -11.35 5.75 1.39
CA ASP A 84 -10.67 6.48 2.47
C ASP A 84 -11.62 7.40 3.23
N LYS A 85 -12.55 8.06 2.52
CA LYS A 85 -13.57 8.91 3.14
C LYS A 85 -14.47 8.07 4.06
N ASP A 86 -14.84 6.85 3.65
CA ASP A 86 -15.63 5.92 4.46
C ASP A 86 -14.84 5.37 5.67
N VAL A 87 -13.53 5.15 5.54
CA VAL A 87 -12.63 4.78 6.66
C VAL A 87 -12.53 5.87 7.70
N ILE A 88 -12.32 7.10 7.25
CA ILE A 88 -12.14 8.23 8.15
C ILE A 88 -13.48 8.61 8.80
N GLY A 89 -14.57 8.60 8.02
CA GLY A 89 -15.91 8.93 8.47
C GLY A 89 -15.96 10.30 9.14
N THR A 90 -16.25 10.32 10.44
CA THR A 90 -16.30 11.54 11.27
C THR A 90 -15.10 11.69 12.21
N ALA A 91 -14.10 10.82 12.10
CA ALA A 91 -12.84 11.01 12.82
C ALA A 91 -12.09 12.21 12.26
N PHE A 92 -11.35 12.92 13.12
CA PHE A 92 -10.47 14.01 12.70
C PHE A 92 -11.16 15.15 11.91
N MET A 93 -12.38 15.53 12.27
CA MET A 93 -13.14 16.54 11.52
C MET A 93 -12.72 18.00 11.74
N TYR A 94 -12.10 18.31 12.88
CA TYR A 94 -11.83 19.70 13.27
C TYR A 94 -10.49 19.89 14.00
N GLY A 95 -10.01 21.13 13.97
CA GLY A 95 -8.89 21.60 14.78
C GLY A 95 -7.53 21.04 14.40
N GLU A 96 -6.62 21.06 15.36
CA GLU A 96 -5.22 20.63 15.17
C GLU A 96 -5.11 19.16 14.73
N LYS A 97 -5.93 18.28 15.31
CA LYS A 97 -5.92 16.84 15.00
C LYS A 97 -6.28 16.57 13.55
N LYS A 98 -7.29 17.25 13.00
CA LYS A 98 -7.62 17.23 11.56
C LYS A 98 -6.39 17.55 10.73
N ARG A 99 -5.78 18.71 10.99
CA ARG A 99 -4.65 19.19 10.18
C ARG A 99 -3.49 18.20 10.18
N MET A 100 -3.13 17.68 11.35
CA MET A 100 -2.06 16.69 11.46
C MET A 100 -2.40 15.41 10.71
N PHE A 101 -3.61 14.87 10.94
CA PHE A 101 -4.04 13.62 10.33
C PHE A 101 -4.05 13.71 8.79
N TYR A 102 -4.68 14.74 8.22
CA TYR A 102 -4.74 14.90 6.77
C TYR A 102 -3.37 15.27 6.15
N SER A 103 -2.50 15.98 6.87
CA SER A 103 -1.13 16.20 6.40
C SER A 103 -0.33 14.90 6.33
N ALA A 104 -0.47 14.02 7.32
CA ALA A 104 0.15 12.70 7.31
C ALA A 104 -0.44 11.80 6.21
N LEU A 105 -1.74 11.93 5.96
CA LEU A 105 -2.44 11.15 4.94
C LEU A 105 -2.05 11.55 3.52
N GLU A 106 -1.81 12.84 3.26
CA GLU A 106 -1.25 13.33 1.99
C GLU A 106 0.15 12.74 1.74
N LEU A 107 1.03 12.78 2.74
CA LEU A 107 2.35 12.16 2.67
C LEU A 107 2.27 10.64 2.38
N LEU A 108 1.35 9.94 3.04
CA LEU A 108 1.15 8.51 2.85
C LEU A 108 0.61 8.17 1.46
N LEU A 109 -0.50 8.79 1.04
CA LEU A 109 -1.26 8.36 -0.14
C LEU A 109 -0.82 9.02 -1.44
N ALA A 110 -0.46 10.30 -1.40
CA ALA A 110 -0.10 11.06 -2.61
C ALA A 110 1.41 11.00 -2.87
N GLU A 111 2.22 11.08 -1.82
CA GLU A 111 3.68 11.20 -1.95
C GLU A 111 4.44 9.88 -1.74
N ASN A 112 3.78 8.85 -1.20
CA ASN A 112 4.40 7.60 -0.76
C ASN A 112 5.56 7.82 0.24
N ASN A 113 5.50 8.90 1.01
CA ASN A 113 6.50 9.25 2.01
C ASN A 113 6.10 8.71 3.39
N TYR A 114 6.36 7.42 3.59
CA TYR A 114 5.90 6.69 4.77
C TYR A 114 6.59 7.10 6.08
N ASN A 115 7.85 7.53 6.02
CA ASN A 115 8.60 7.95 7.22
C ASN A 115 7.99 9.23 7.81
N ASP A 116 7.84 10.27 6.99
CA ASP A 116 7.34 11.56 7.43
C ASP A 116 5.86 11.46 7.86
N ALA A 117 5.05 10.67 7.13
CA ALA A 117 3.69 10.37 7.55
C ALA A 117 3.64 9.71 8.93
N LEU A 118 4.52 8.72 9.17
CA LEU A 118 4.58 7.98 10.42
C LEU A 118 5.01 8.85 11.60
N ASP A 119 5.93 9.79 11.40
CA ASP A 119 6.35 10.73 12.44
C ASP A 119 5.18 11.62 12.89
N ILE A 120 4.40 12.15 11.94
CA ILE A 120 3.19 12.93 12.27
C ILE A 120 2.13 12.05 12.95
N PHE A 121 1.94 10.81 12.51
CA PHE A 121 1.00 9.88 13.16
C PHE A 121 1.42 9.54 14.60
N ARG A 122 2.72 9.43 14.89
CA ARG A 122 3.25 9.22 16.25
C ARG A 122 3.00 10.43 17.14
N ASP A 123 3.22 11.64 16.63
CA ASP A 123 2.91 12.88 17.34
C ASP A 123 1.41 13.00 17.63
N LEU A 124 0.57 12.63 16.65
CA LEU A 124 -0.88 12.61 16.79
C LEU A 124 -1.35 11.59 17.83
N LYS A 125 -0.70 10.42 17.90
CA LYS A 125 -0.96 9.38 18.91
C LYS A 125 -0.71 9.88 20.34
N GLY A 126 0.19 10.84 20.53
CA GLY A 126 0.47 11.47 21.82
C GLY A 126 -0.64 12.41 22.33
N LYS A 127 -1.67 12.68 21.53
CA LYS A 127 -2.80 13.55 21.90
C LYS A 127 -3.98 12.76 22.49
N SER A 128 -4.93 13.48 23.07
CA SER A 128 -6.21 12.89 23.50
C SER A 128 -7.09 12.57 22.28
N LEU A 129 -7.23 11.26 21.99
CA LEU A 129 -7.98 10.73 20.87
C LEU A 129 -9.24 9.98 21.34
N THR A 130 -10.35 10.17 20.64
CA THR A 130 -11.54 9.32 20.81
C THR A 130 -11.27 7.90 20.31
N ASP A 131 -12.14 6.95 20.67
CA ASP A 131 -12.02 5.56 20.19
C ASP A 131 -12.03 5.46 18.66
N SER A 132 -12.88 6.24 17.99
CA SER A 132 -12.93 6.31 16.52
C SER A 132 -11.62 6.87 15.94
N GLU A 133 -11.08 7.96 16.53
CA GLU A 133 -9.80 8.53 16.09
C GLU A 133 -8.63 7.57 16.33
N GLN A 134 -8.63 6.82 17.43
CA GLN A 134 -7.62 5.79 17.70
C GLN A 134 -7.68 4.65 16.67
N GLY A 135 -8.89 4.20 16.33
CA GLY A 135 -9.09 3.15 15.33
C GLY A 135 -8.62 3.57 13.94
N VAL A 136 -9.03 4.76 13.48
CA VAL A 136 -8.63 5.33 12.18
C VAL A 136 -7.12 5.58 12.13
N LEU A 137 -6.54 6.14 13.19
CA LEU A 137 -5.10 6.33 13.28
C LEU A 137 -4.35 4.99 13.26
N GLY A 138 -4.83 4.00 13.99
CA GLY A 138 -4.27 2.64 13.99
C GLY A 138 -4.29 2.01 12.60
N PHE A 139 -5.38 2.17 11.85
CA PHE A 139 -5.54 1.65 10.49
C PHE A 139 -4.47 2.22 9.55
N TYR A 140 -4.35 3.55 9.45
CA TYR A 140 -3.38 4.17 8.54
C TYR A 140 -1.94 4.03 9.02
N THR A 141 -1.69 4.01 10.33
CA THR A 141 -0.34 3.72 10.88
C THR A 141 0.10 2.29 10.55
N SER A 142 -0.83 1.32 10.58
CA SER A 142 -0.56 -0.05 10.15
C SER A 142 -0.16 -0.10 8.67
N ILE A 143 -0.86 0.64 7.80
CA ILE A 143 -0.50 0.73 6.38
C ILE A 143 0.93 1.27 6.22
N CYS A 144 1.30 2.35 6.92
CA CYS A 144 2.68 2.87 6.88
C CYS A 144 3.70 1.78 7.24
N TYR A 145 3.56 1.14 8.40
CA TYR A 145 4.50 0.09 8.82
C TYR A 145 4.54 -1.09 7.85
N SER A 146 3.39 -1.50 7.32
CA SER A 146 3.30 -2.62 6.37
C SER A 146 4.02 -2.30 5.05
N ARG A 147 3.81 -1.09 4.50
CA ARG A 147 4.50 -0.62 3.28
C ARG A 147 6.01 -0.49 3.45
N MET A 148 6.48 -0.26 4.67
CA MET A 148 7.89 -0.19 5.03
C MET A 148 8.51 -1.56 5.38
N GLY A 149 7.71 -2.64 5.40
CA GLY A 149 8.19 -3.99 5.75
C GLY A 149 8.29 -4.27 7.25
N TYR A 150 7.79 -3.40 8.12
CA TYR A 150 7.79 -3.57 9.58
C TYR A 150 6.53 -4.31 10.05
N SER A 151 6.39 -5.58 9.68
CA SER A 151 5.19 -6.40 9.89
C SER A 151 4.73 -6.49 11.35
N THR A 152 5.63 -6.65 12.32
CA THR A 152 5.26 -6.68 13.74
C THR A 152 4.58 -5.38 14.21
N ASN A 153 5.14 -4.23 13.83
CA ASN A 153 4.56 -2.93 14.21
C ASN A 153 3.22 -2.71 13.51
N ALA A 154 3.12 -3.10 12.24
CA ALA A 154 1.88 -3.03 11.48
C ALA A 154 0.79 -3.86 12.13
N ALA A 155 1.09 -5.10 12.53
CA ALA A 155 0.13 -5.98 13.19
C ALA A 155 -0.46 -5.32 14.44
N HIS A 156 0.37 -4.79 15.35
CA HIS A 156 -0.11 -4.12 16.55
C HIS A 156 -1.02 -2.91 16.27
N CYS A 157 -0.72 -2.13 15.24
CA CYS A 157 -1.57 -1.02 14.81
C CYS A 157 -2.89 -1.49 14.20
N ALA A 158 -2.88 -2.58 13.43
CA ALA A 158 -4.09 -3.19 12.87
C ALA A 158 -5.01 -3.76 13.95
N VAL A 159 -4.43 -4.33 15.02
CA VAL A 159 -5.19 -4.79 16.20
C VAL A 159 -5.99 -3.64 16.82
N ILE A 160 -5.37 -2.47 17.00
CA ILE A 160 -6.07 -1.29 17.54
C ILE A 160 -7.26 -0.92 16.65
N ALA A 161 -7.09 -0.93 15.32
CA ALA A 161 -8.18 -0.63 14.39
C ALA A 161 -9.33 -1.64 14.50
N ALA A 162 -9.00 -2.94 14.59
CA ALA A 162 -9.98 -4.01 14.72
C ALA A 162 -10.74 -3.97 16.06
N GLU A 163 -10.05 -3.69 17.17
CA GLU A 163 -10.66 -3.59 18.50
C GLU A 163 -11.56 -2.36 18.67
N LYS A 164 -11.31 -1.31 17.90
CA LYS A 164 -12.19 -0.13 17.80
C LYS A 164 -13.26 -0.30 16.71
N GLU A 165 -13.40 -1.51 16.16
CA GLU A 165 -14.38 -1.92 15.16
C GLU A 165 -14.37 -1.07 13.87
N ILE A 166 -13.25 -0.39 13.58
CA ILE A 166 -13.09 0.38 12.34
C ILE A 166 -12.77 -0.57 11.20
N HIS A 167 -13.65 -0.61 10.18
CA HIS A 167 -13.52 -1.50 9.01
C HIS A 167 -13.13 -2.91 9.43
N LEU A 168 -13.93 -3.46 10.36
CA LEU A 168 -13.62 -4.69 11.09
C LEU A 168 -13.07 -5.83 10.20
N PRO A 169 -13.67 -6.20 9.04
CA PRO A 169 -13.12 -7.27 8.20
C PRO A 169 -11.72 -6.97 7.66
N GLU A 170 -11.49 -5.77 7.14
CA GLU A 170 -10.23 -5.32 6.56
C GLU A 170 -9.14 -5.17 7.63
N SER A 171 -9.50 -4.64 8.80
CA SER A 171 -8.60 -4.50 9.95
C SER A 171 -8.19 -5.87 10.51
N LEU A 172 -9.12 -6.83 10.62
CA LEU A 172 -8.82 -8.20 11.00
C LEU A 172 -7.90 -8.87 9.97
N LEU A 173 -8.19 -8.71 8.68
CA LEU A 173 -7.35 -9.26 7.59
C LEU A 173 -5.94 -8.67 7.64
N MET A 174 -5.84 -7.35 7.83
CA MET A 174 -4.56 -6.66 7.93
C MET A 174 -3.76 -7.13 9.14
N ALA A 175 -4.39 -7.33 10.29
CA ALA A 175 -3.74 -7.90 11.47
C ALA A 175 -3.23 -9.33 11.19
N ALA A 176 -4.09 -10.21 10.67
CA ALA A 176 -3.76 -11.60 10.37
C ALA A 176 -2.57 -11.71 9.38
N ARG A 177 -2.60 -10.94 8.29
CA ARG A 177 -1.51 -10.89 7.31
C ARG A 177 -0.19 -10.43 7.92
N ASN A 178 -0.21 -9.35 8.70
CA ASN A 178 1.02 -8.82 9.29
C ASN A 178 1.59 -9.76 10.37
N PHE A 179 0.75 -10.44 11.17
CA PHE A 179 1.21 -11.50 12.06
C PHE A 179 1.79 -12.71 11.31
N SER A 180 1.18 -13.08 10.17
CA SER A 180 1.72 -14.15 9.32
C SER A 180 3.10 -13.78 8.76
N LEU A 181 3.27 -12.53 8.32
CA LEU A 181 4.55 -12.02 7.81
C LEU A 181 5.64 -11.91 8.88
N SER A 182 5.26 -11.75 10.16
CA SER A 182 6.21 -11.75 11.29
C SER A 182 6.40 -13.15 11.92
N ALA A 183 5.94 -14.22 11.24
CA ALA A 183 5.97 -15.61 11.72
C ALA A 183 5.24 -15.84 13.07
N SER A 184 4.37 -14.92 13.46
CA SER A 184 3.51 -15.04 14.65
C SER A 184 2.23 -15.82 14.30
N TYR A 185 2.38 -17.06 13.83
CA TYR A 185 1.30 -17.84 13.22
C TYR A 185 0.12 -18.12 14.15
N GLY A 186 0.36 -18.24 15.46
CA GLY A 186 -0.71 -18.40 16.45
C GLY A 186 -1.65 -17.19 16.48
N SER A 187 -1.09 -15.99 16.62
CA SER A 187 -1.87 -14.75 16.54
C SER A 187 -2.51 -14.57 15.17
N ALA A 188 -1.81 -14.87 14.08
CA ALA A 188 -2.40 -14.80 12.75
C ALA A 188 -3.65 -15.71 12.62
N ALA A 189 -3.58 -16.94 13.13
CA ALA A 189 -4.71 -17.86 13.17
C ALA A 189 -5.90 -17.31 13.97
N GLU A 190 -5.67 -16.71 15.15
CA GLU A 190 -6.74 -16.10 15.96
C GLU A 190 -7.50 -15.00 15.21
N TYR A 191 -6.80 -14.16 14.44
CA TYR A 191 -7.43 -13.11 13.65
C TYR A 191 -8.15 -13.66 12.41
N TYR A 192 -7.60 -14.70 11.77
CA TYR A 192 -8.31 -15.40 10.71
C TYR A 192 -9.58 -16.11 11.22
N GLU A 193 -9.56 -16.73 12.39
CA GLU A 193 -10.73 -17.38 13.01
C GLU A 193 -11.87 -16.38 13.26
N LYS A 194 -11.54 -15.14 13.67
CA LYS A 194 -12.52 -14.05 13.79
C LYS A 194 -13.04 -13.57 12.42
N LEU A 195 -12.18 -13.55 11.41
CA LEU A 195 -12.48 -13.01 10.09
C LEU A 195 -13.32 -13.96 9.22
N VAL A 196 -13.01 -15.26 9.20
CA VAL A 196 -13.66 -16.25 8.32
C VAL A 196 -15.19 -16.18 8.36
N PRO A 197 -15.89 -16.23 9.51
CA PRO A 197 -17.35 -16.18 9.51
C PRO A 197 -17.91 -14.87 8.95
N ILE A 198 -17.18 -13.75 9.11
CA ILE A 198 -17.55 -12.46 8.52
C ILE A 198 -17.32 -12.47 7.01
N ALA A 199 -16.22 -13.05 6.55
CA ALA A 199 -15.88 -13.17 5.14
C ALA A 199 -16.91 -14.04 4.40
N GLU A 200 -17.29 -15.18 4.97
CA GLU A 200 -18.31 -16.09 4.42
C GLU A 200 -19.69 -15.44 4.36
N SER A 201 -20.14 -14.83 5.47
CA SER A 201 -21.47 -14.22 5.53
C SER A 201 -21.63 -13.03 4.58
N LYS A 202 -20.55 -12.27 4.34
CA LYS A 202 -20.56 -11.11 3.44
C LYS A 202 -20.12 -11.43 2.01
N GLY A 203 -19.62 -12.63 1.75
CA GLY A 203 -19.07 -13.00 0.44
C GLY A 203 -17.85 -12.16 0.03
N ILE A 204 -16.99 -11.81 0.99
CA ILE A 204 -15.78 -11.00 0.77
C ILE A 204 -14.51 -11.84 0.95
N PHE A 205 -13.39 -11.35 0.43
CA PHE A 205 -12.07 -12.01 0.49
C PHE A 205 -12.09 -13.45 -0.06
N PRO A 206 -12.36 -13.64 -1.36
CA PRO A 206 -12.41 -14.97 -2.00
C PRO A 206 -11.07 -15.72 -2.02
N PHE A 207 -10.01 -15.13 -1.47
CA PHE A 207 -8.67 -15.71 -1.33
C PHE A 207 -8.37 -16.19 0.11
N ILE A 208 -9.31 -16.01 1.06
CA ILE A 208 -9.03 -16.13 2.49
C ILE A 208 -8.53 -17.52 2.89
N TYR A 209 -9.14 -18.56 2.35
CA TYR A 209 -8.76 -19.94 2.66
C TYR A 209 -7.38 -20.29 2.11
N ASN A 210 -7.02 -19.82 0.91
CA ASN A 210 -5.66 -19.95 0.40
C ASN A 210 -4.65 -19.19 1.26
N GLU A 211 -4.99 -18.02 1.81
CA GLU A 211 -4.11 -17.28 2.72
C GLU A 211 -3.85 -18.03 4.03
N ILE A 212 -4.90 -18.60 4.63
CA ILE A 212 -4.78 -19.41 5.85
C ILE A 212 -3.97 -20.69 5.56
N GLY A 213 -4.22 -21.35 4.43
CA GLY A 213 -3.46 -22.53 4.00
C GLY A 213 -1.97 -22.24 3.88
N ARG A 214 -1.61 -21.13 3.21
CA ARG A 214 -0.20 -20.68 3.09
C ARG A 214 0.44 -20.38 4.44
N MET A 215 -0.29 -19.73 5.35
CA MET A 215 0.20 -19.47 6.71
C MET A 215 0.55 -20.79 7.43
N PHE A 216 -0.32 -21.80 7.34
CA PHE A 216 -0.05 -23.11 7.95
C PHE A 216 1.08 -23.89 7.25
N LEU A 217 1.28 -23.74 5.95
CA LEU A 217 2.49 -24.25 5.28
C LEU A 217 3.75 -23.63 5.88
N SER A 218 3.77 -22.30 6.01
CA SER A 218 4.90 -21.59 6.60
C SER A 218 5.12 -21.95 8.08
N ALA A 219 4.07 -22.35 8.79
CA ALA A 219 4.15 -22.87 10.16
C ALA A 219 4.59 -24.35 10.24
N ASN A 220 4.88 -25.01 9.10
CA ASN A 220 5.15 -26.44 9.00
C ASN A 220 4.03 -27.32 9.60
N LEU A 221 2.78 -26.96 9.32
CA LEU A 221 1.57 -27.68 9.75
C LEU A 221 0.77 -28.12 8.52
N PRO A 222 1.27 -29.13 7.77
CA PRO A 222 0.75 -29.44 6.44
C PRO A 222 -0.69 -29.97 6.45
N GLU A 223 -1.12 -30.68 7.50
CA GLU A 223 -2.49 -31.21 7.58
C GLU A 223 -3.52 -30.08 7.75
N LYS A 224 -3.19 -29.05 8.55
CA LYS A 224 -4.03 -27.86 8.69
C LYS A 224 -4.06 -27.05 7.40
N SER A 225 -2.90 -26.90 6.76
CA SER A 225 -2.79 -26.25 5.46
C SER A 225 -3.68 -26.91 4.40
N ARG A 226 -3.58 -28.25 4.27
CA ARG A 226 -4.40 -29.06 3.36
C ARG A 226 -5.89 -28.78 3.54
N TYR A 227 -6.38 -28.84 4.79
CA TYR A 227 -7.79 -28.58 5.09
C TYR A 227 -8.29 -27.26 4.49
N TYR A 228 -7.52 -26.19 4.63
CA TYR A 228 -7.90 -24.88 4.11
C TYR A 228 -7.82 -24.79 2.58
N PHE A 229 -6.81 -25.40 1.94
CA PHE A 229 -6.76 -25.46 0.49
C PHE A 229 -7.91 -26.30 -0.11
N GLU A 230 -8.26 -27.43 0.52
CA GLU A 230 -9.40 -28.26 0.14
C GLU A 230 -10.72 -27.50 0.27
N LYS A 231 -10.92 -26.77 1.38
CA LYS A 231 -12.05 -25.85 1.52
C LYS A 231 -12.09 -24.83 0.39
N SER A 232 -10.97 -24.18 0.08
CA SER A 232 -10.91 -23.19 -1.00
C SER A 232 -11.40 -23.78 -2.33
N ILE A 233 -11.02 -25.02 -2.65
CA ILE A 233 -11.52 -25.75 -3.83
C ILE A 233 -13.02 -26.05 -3.73
N GLU A 234 -13.49 -26.55 -2.58
CA GLU A 234 -14.90 -26.89 -2.34
C GLU A 234 -15.82 -25.68 -2.56
N TYR A 235 -15.44 -24.52 -2.05
CA TYR A 235 -16.19 -23.27 -2.23
C TYR A 235 -15.95 -22.61 -3.60
N GLY A 236 -15.10 -23.17 -4.47
CA GLY A 236 -14.74 -22.57 -5.76
C GLY A 236 -13.94 -21.27 -5.65
N LEU A 237 -13.27 -21.07 -4.51
CA LEU A 237 -12.52 -19.88 -4.14
C LEU A 237 -11.04 -20.07 -4.53
N ASP A 238 -10.61 -19.44 -5.62
CA ASP A 238 -9.23 -19.50 -6.14
C ASP A 238 -8.63 -20.94 -6.19
N PRO A 239 -9.33 -21.90 -6.84
CA PRO A 239 -8.96 -23.31 -6.80
C PRO A 239 -7.60 -23.61 -7.44
N ILE A 240 -7.12 -22.76 -8.35
CA ILE A 240 -5.84 -22.94 -9.06
C ILE A 240 -4.69 -22.78 -8.08
N THR A 241 -4.67 -21.70 -7.30
CA THR A 241 -3.69 -21.48 -6.23
C THR A 241 -3.77 -22.59 -5.19
N SER A 242 -4.98 -23.08 -4.88
CA SER A 242 -5.17 -24.17 -3.93
C SER A 242 -4.52 -25.48 -4.38
N GLN A 243 -4.55 -25.82 -5.68
CA GLN A 243 -3.83 -26.99 -6.18
C GLN A 243 -2.32 -26.89 -5.93
N GLY A 244 -1.75 -25.70 -6.14
CA GLY A 244 -0.34 -25.44 -5.82
C GLY A 244 -0.05 -25.59 -4.33
N GLY A 245 -0.92 -25.06 -3.47
CA GLY A 245 -0.83 -25.23 -2.03
C GLY A 245 -0.92 -26.70 -1.56
N LEU A 246 -1.83 -27.47 -2.17
CA LEU A 246 -1.97 -28.91 -1.90
C LEU A 246 -0.78 -29.72 -2.37
N ALA A 247 -0.11 -29.32 -3.45
CA ALA A 247 1.14 -29.95 -3.86
C ALA A 247 2.19 -29.87 -2.75
N LEU A 248 2.34 -28.68 -2.17
CA LEU A 248 3.30 -28.42 -1.09
C LEU A 248 2.90 -29.10 0.22
N ALA A 249 1.62 -29.08 0.59
CA ALA A 249 1.13 -29.81 1.76
C ALA A 249 1.36 -31.33 1.61
N SER A 250 1.06 -31.89 0.43
CA SER A 250 1.29 -33.31 0.14
C SER A 250 2.76 -33.68 0.22
N LEU A 251 3.66 -32.82 -0.28
CA LEU A 251 5.10 -33.05 -0.20
C LEU A 251 5.58 -33.11 1.26
N LEU A 252 5.16 -32.15 2.09
CA LEU A 252 5.51 -32.12 3.52
C LEU A 252 4.92 -33.29 4.33
N GLU A 253 3.82 -33.88 3.85
CA GLU A 253 3.23 -35.11 4.39
C GLU A 253 3.94 -36.40 3.88
N GLY A 254 4.95 -36.28 3.01
CA GLY A 254 5.64 -37.41 2.39
C GLY A 254 4.86 -38.10 1.26
N LYS A 255 3.81 -37.46 0.72
CA LYS A 255 2.96 -37.97 -0.37
C LYS A 255 3.44 -37.44 -1.72
N GLU A 256 4.62 -37.85 -2.12
CA GLU A 256 5.34 -37.34 -3.30
C GLU A 256 4.55 -37.48 -4.62
N ASP A 257 3.88 -38.61 -4.82
CA ASP A 257 3.08 -38.86 -6.02
C ASP A 257 1.90 -37.90 -6.14
N GLU A 258 1.19 -37.66 -5.03
CA GLU A 258 0.10 -36.70 -4.96
C GLU A 258 0.64 -35.29 -5.17
N ALA A 259 1.76 -34.96 -4.52
CA ALA A 259 2.40 -33.65 -4.65
C ALA A 259 2.68 -33.31 -6.11
N CYS A 260 3.31 -34.23 -6.85
CA CYS A 260 3.64 -34.04 -8.26
C CYS A 260 2.38 -33.88 -9.14
N GLU A 261 1.33 -34.66 -8.88
CA GLU A 261 0.08 -34.55 -9.65
C GLU A 261 -0.62 -33.21 -9.39
N ARG A 262 -0.69 -32.77 -8.13
CA ARG A 262 -1.27 -31.46 -7.75
C ARG A 262 -0.48 -30.30 -8.37
N TYR A 263 0.85 -30.38 -8.35
CA TYR A 263 1.73 -29.40 -9.00
C TYR A 263 1.45 -29.32 -10.50
N ARG A 264 1.37 -30.48 -11.17
CA ARG A 264 1.02 -30.58 -12.60
C ARG A 264 -0.33 -29.95 -12.92
N LEU A 265 -1.35 -30.20 -12.10
CA LEU A 265 -2.68 -29.62 -12.26
C LEU A 265 -2.65 -28.08 -12.14
N ALA A 266 -1.90 -27.53 -11.19
CA ALA A 266 -1.72 -26.09 -11.05
C ALA A 266 -1.05 -25.46 -12.29
N LEU A 267 -0.04 -26.15 -12.87
CA LEU A 267 0.61 -25.71 -14.11
C LEU A 267 -0.35 -25.73 -15.31
N ILE A 268 -1.12 -26.81 -15.48
CA ILE A 268 -2.10 -26.94 -16.57
C ILE A 268 -3.18 -25.88 -16.47
N ALA A 269 -3.63 -25.57 -15.26
CA ALA A 269 -4.63 -24.56 -14.99
C ALA A 269 -4.11 -23.12 -15.15
N ARG A 270 -2.83 -22.92 -15.52
CA ARG A 270 -2.18 -21.62 -15.73
C ARG A 270 -2.25 -20.73 -14.50
N ILE A 271 -1.58 -21.16 -13.43
CA ILE A 271 -1.37 -20.31 -12.26
C ILE A 271 -0.86 -18.91 -12.66
N GLY A 272 -1.44 -17.86 -12.06
CA GLY A 272 -1.25 -16.49 -12.53
C GLY A 272 0.18 -15.97 -12.36
N ASP A 273 0.82 -16.30 -11.24
CA ASP A 273 2.23 -15.97 -10.96
C ASP A 273 3.07 -17.25 -10.98
N MET A 274 3.49 -17.65 -12.17
CA MET A 274 4.27 -18.87 -12.38
C MET A 274 5.65 -18.81 -11.71
N GLU A 275 6.34 -17.67 -11.81
CA GLU A 275 7.71 -17.52 -11.31
C GLU A 275 7.71 -17.43 -9.77
N GLY A 276 6.77 -16.69 -9.19
CA GLY A 276 6.57 -16.67 -7.74
C GLY A 276 6.18 -18.04 -7.20
N PHE A 277 5.30 -18.76 -7.91
CA PHE A 277 4.91 -20.12 -7.53
C PHE A 277 6.10 -21.09 -7.51
N LYS A 278 6.93 -21.12 -8.57
CA LYS A 278 8.14 -21.96 -8.62
C LYS A 278 9.14 -21.60 -7.52
N SER A 279 9.39 -20.31 -7.32
CA SER A 279 10.29 -19.83 -6.27
C SER A 279 9.81 -20.25 -4.88
N TYR A 280 8.50 -20.18 -4.62
CA TYR A 280 7.92 -20.63 -3.37
C TYR A 280 8.01 -22.16 -3.21
N CYS A 281 7.77 -22.92 -4.28
CA CYS A 281 7.93 -24.37 -4.26
C CYS A 281 9.37 -24.78 -3.92
N ALA A 282 10.37 -24.16 -4.57
CA ALA A 282 11.79 -24.42 -4.31
C ALA A 282 12.17 -24.20 -2.84
N GLN A 283 11.65 -23.12 -2.22
CA GLN A 283 11.87 -22.83 -0.80
C GLN A 283 11.31 -23.92 0.11
N ILE A 284 10.07 -24.36 -0.16
CA ILE A 284 9.40 -25.41 0.63
C ILE A 284 10.06 -26.78 0.41
N CYS A 285 10.44 -27.12 -0.82
CA CYS A 285 11.21 -28.35 -1.11
C CYS A 285 12.48 -28.38 -0.27
N THR A 286 13.28 -27.31 -0.33
CA THR A 286 14.53 -27.21 0.43
C THR A 286 14.29 -27.33 1.94
N ALA A 287 13.26 -26.67 2.47
CA ALA A 287 12.90 -26.75 3.88
C ALA A 287 12.42 -28.16 4.29
N GLY A 288 11.76 -28.88 3.40
CA GLY A 288 11.32 -30.26 3.57
C GLY A 288 12.41 -31.32 3.32
N GLY A 289 13.63 -30.92 2.97
CA GLY A 289 14.74 -31.84 2.68
C GLY A 289 14.76 -32.40 1.26
N TYR A 290 13.99 -31.81 0.35
CA TYR A 290 13.94 -32.16 -1.08
C TYR A 290 14.82 -31.23 -1.93
N PRO A 291 15.31 -31.68 -3.10
CA PRO A 291 15.94 -30.79 -4.08
C PRO A 291 15.02 -29.63 -4.49
N GLU A 292 15.58 -28.44 -4.75
CA GLU A 292 14.81 -27.25 -5.12
C GLU A 292 13.95 -27.44 -6.39
N ASN A 293 14.41 -28.31 -7.29
CA ASN A 293 13.79 -28.65 -8.57
C ASN A 293 13.05 -30.00 -8.55
N PHE A 294 12.70 -30.49 -7.35
CA PHE A 294 12.06 -31.80 -7.13
C PHE A 294 10.88 -32.06 -8.09
N PHE A 295 9.98 -31.08 -8.23
CA PHE A 295 8.78 -31.23 -9.04
C PHE A 295 9.10 -31.31 -10.54
N GLU A 296 10.00 -30.45 -11.03
CA GLU A 296 10.42 -30.42 -12.42
C GLU A 296 11.12 -31.71 -12.83
N GLU A 297 12.01 -32.23 -11.97
CA GLU A 297 12.69 -33.51 -12.21
C GLU A 297 11.68 -34.67 -12.24
N HIS A 298 10.78 -34.76 -11.26
CA HIS A 298 9.77 -35.82 -11.21
C HIS A 298 8.82 -35.79 -12.42
N LEU A 299 8.36 -34.61 -12.83
CA LEU A 299 7.50 -34.49 -14.01
C LEU A 299 8.26 -34.87 -15.29
N ARG A 300 9.53 -34.48 -15.41
CA ARG A 300 10.37 -34.87 -16.55
C ARG A 300 10.62 -36.37 -16.59
N GLU A 301 10.86 -37.02 -15.46
CA GLU A 301 11.03 -38.48 -15.41
C GLU A 301 9.76 -39.23 -15.79
N ARG A 302 8.61 -38.76 -15.28
CA ARG A 302 7.30 -39.40 -15.48
C ARG A 302 6.74 -39.18 -16.89
N TYR A 303 6.88 -37.98 -17.45
CA TYR A 303 6.24 -37.61 -18.72
C TYR A 303 7.23 -37.30 -19.84
N GLY A 304 8.47 -36.93 -19.55
CA GLY A 304 9.48 -36.59 -20.55
C GLY A 304 10.04 -37.79 -21.33
N LYS A 305 9.84 -39.03 -20.84
CA LYS A 305 10.17 -40.26 -21.58
C LYS A 305 9.07 -40.70 -22.56
N ALA A 306 7.87 -40.11 -22.50
CA ALA A 306 6.78 -40.47 -23.41
C ALA A 306 7.04 -39.99 -24.86
N ASP A 307 7.84 -38.94 -25.04
CA ASP A 307 8.16 -38.38 -26.37
C ASP A 307 9.30 -39.12 -27.09
N SER A 308 10.11 -39.93 -26.39
CA SER A 308 11.25 -40.65 -27.01
C SER A 308 10.87 -41.95 -27.72
N HIS A 309 9.61 -42.39 -27.65
CA HIS A 309 9.13 -43.63 -28.29
C HIS A 309 8.22 -43.41 -29.51
N ILE A 310 8.00 -42.16 -29.94
CA ILE A 310 7.16 -41.85 -31.12
C ILE A 310 8.00 -41.62 -32.39
N ASN A 311 9.34 -41.57 -32.29
CA ASN A 311 10.25 -41.45 -33.43
C ASN A 311 11.28 -42.60 -33.48
N GLY A 312 10.79 -43.84 -33.55
CA GLY A 312 11.59 -45.05 -33.80
C GLY A 312 11.07 -45.83 -34.99
#